data_AF-K2H501-F1
#
_entry.id   AF-K2H501-F1
#
_cell.length_a   1.000
_cell.length_b   1.000
_cell.length_c   1.000
_cell.angle_alpha   90.00
_cell.angle_beta   90.00
_cell.angle_gamma   90.00
#
_symmetry.space_group_name_H-M   'P 1'
#
loop_
_entity.id
_entity.type
_entity.pdbx_description
1 polymer ?
#
loop_
_entity_poly.entity_id
_entity_poly.type
_entity_poly.pdbx_seq_one_letter_code
_entity_poly.pdbx_strand_id
1 'polypeptide(L)' 'MCLVFDLGGGMLDTTILENQENDFNFKAIGGDVYFGGLDFNMNLMELGTSKVKAINEIKAQ' A
#
# COMPACT_ATOMS: atom_id res chain seq x y z
N MET A 1 3.80 -11.17 20.80
CA MET A 1 3.75 -9.82 20.21
C MET A 1 3.41 -9.96 18.74
N CYS A 2 2.43 -9.22 18.22
CA CYS A 2 2.04 -9.23 16.81
C CYS A 2 2.10 -7.81 16.24
N LEU A 3 2.28 -7.72 14.92
CA LEU A 3 2.10 -6.50 14.15
C LEU A 3 0.79 -6.65 13.37
N VAL A 4 -0.14 -5.74 13.60
CA VAL A 4 -1.33 -5.56 12.78
C VAL A 4 -1.06 -4.39 11.85
N PHE A 5 -1.36 -4.54 10.58
CA PHE A 5 -1.33 -3.45 9.63
C PHE A 5 -2.63 -3.42 8.82
N ASP A 6 -3.19 -2.22 8.67
CA ASP A 6 -4.29 -1.90 7.78
C ASP A 6 -3.74 -1.11 6.60
N LEU A 7 -3.66 -1.76 5.45
CA LEU A 7 -3.25 -1.11 4.21
C LEU A 7 -4.51 -0.69 3.46
N GLY A 8 -4.97 0.52 3.77
CA GLY A 8 -6.14 1.13 3.17
C GLY A 8 -5.88 1.71 1.78
N GLY A 9 -6.91 2.37 1.23
CA GLY A 9 -6.84 2.98 -0.09
C GLY A 9 -5.91 4.20 -0.20
N GLY A 10 -5.67 4.93 0.90
CA GLY A 10 -4.84 6.15 0.88
C GLY A 10 -3.84 6.26 2.02
N MET A 11 -3.88 5.34 2.98
CA MET A 11 -3.03 5.36 4.16
C MET A 11 -2.72 3.94 4.60
N LEU A 12 -1.54 3.77 5.19
CA LEU A 12 -1.13 2.58 5.92
C LEU A 12 -1.17 2.90 7.41
N ASP A 13 -1.96 2.15 8.16
CA ASP A 13 -1.98 2.19 9.62
C ASP A 13 -1.36 0.90 10.18
N THR A 14 -0.56 1.02 11.23
CA THR A 14 0.15 -0.09 11.86
C THR A 14 0.05 -0.04 13.37
N THR A 15 -0.06 -1.19 14.00
CA THR A 15 -0.16 -1.33 15.45
C THR A 15 0.62 -2.54 15.93
N ILE A 16 1.46 -2.36 16.96
CA ILE A 16 2.11 -3.47 17.67
C ILE A 16 1.27 -3.85 18.87
N LEU A 17 0.84 -5.11 18.93
CA LEU A 17 0.04 -5.68 20.01
C LEU A 17 0.85 -6.72 20.79
N GLU A 18 0.68 -6.72 22.11
CA GLU A 18 1.09 -7.84 22.96
C GLU A 18 -0.15 -8.65 23.34
N ASN A 19 -0.15 -9.94 23.02
CA ASN A 19 -1.20 -10.86 23.45
C ASN A 19 -0.97 -11.26 24.90
N GLN A 20 -1.99 -11.14 25.73
CA GLN A 20 -2.05 -11.68 27.09
C GLN A 20 -3.20 -12.70 27.16
N GLU A 21 -3.25 -13.52 28.22
CA GLU A 21 -4.17 -14.68 28.32
C GLU A 21 -5.62 -14.39 27.90
N ASN A 22 -6.14 -13.20 28.17
CA ASN A 22 -7.52 -12.82 27.85
C ASN A 22 -7.66 -11.41 27.24
N ASP A 23 -6.57 -10.75 26.84
CA ASP A 23 -6.63 -9.37 26.35
C ASP A 23 -5.46 -9.00 25.41
N PHE A 24 -5.62 -7.92 24.66
CA PHE A 24 -4.59 -7.32 23.81
C PHE A 24 -4.14 -5.98 24.36
N ASN A 25 -2.84 -5.85 24.63
CA ASN A 25 -2.25 -4.58 25.04
C ASN A 25 -1.57 -3.88 23.86
N PHE A 26 -1.91 -2.61 23.64
CA PHE A 26 -1.32 -1.77 22.60
C PHE A 26 0.07 -1.30 23.03
N LYS A 27 1.09 -1.56 22.21
CA LYS A 27 2.47 -1.16 22.50
C LYS A 27 2.92 0.04 21.67
N ALA A 28 2.49 0.13 20.43
CA ALA A 28 2.79 1.25 19.55
C ALA A 28 1.73 1.33 18.46
N ILE A 29 1.45 2.55 18.01
CA ILE A 29 0.61 2.86 16.86
C ILE A 29 1.40 3.80 15.97
N GLY A 30 1.37 3.58 14.66
CA GLY A 30 2.04 4.43 13.68
C GLY A 30 1.46 4.18 12.30
N GLY A 31 1.92 4.92 11.30
CA GLY A 31 1.41 4.79 9.95
C GLY A 31 2.02 5.80 9.00
N ASP A 32 1.60 5.74 7.74
CA ASP A 32 1.99 6.67 6.68
C ASP A 32 0.76 7.15 5.91
N VAL A 33 0.46 8.45 6.04
CA VAL A 33 -0.70 9.12 5.42
C VAL A 33 -0.56 9.29 3.91
N TYR A 34 0.61 8.99 3.34
CA TYR A 34 0.93 9.13 1.92
C TYR A 34 1.22 7.79 1.24
N PHE A 35 0.92 6.67 1.89
CA PHE A 35 1.14 5.35 1.33
C PHE A 35 -0.10 4.47 1.46
N GLY A 36 -0.73 4.14 0.33
CA GLY A 36 -1.89 3.27 0.29
C GLY A 36 -2.19 2.69 -1.10
N GLY A 37 -3.37 2.09 -1.23
CA GLY A 37 -3.86 1.46 -2.47
C GLY A 37 -3.83 2.35 -3.71
N LEU A 38 -4.06 3.67 -3.54
CA LEU A 38 -4.05 4.64 -4.63
C LEU A 38 -2.68 4.72 -5.30
N ASP A 39 -1.59 4.65 -4.53
CA ASP A 39 -0.24 4.71 -5.06
C ASP A 39 0.04 3.50 -5.95
N PHE A 40 -0.39 2.31 -5.54
CA PHE A 40 -0.31 1.10 -6.35
C PHE A 40 -1.11 1.24 -7.66
N ASN A 41 -2.35 1.76 -7.56
CA ASN A 41 -3.20 1.97 -8.73
C ASN A 41 -2.57 2.96 -9.73
N MET A 42 -2.04 4.07 -9.24
CA MET A 42 -1.37 5.08 -10.06
C MET A 42 -0.12 4.52 -10.74
N ASN A 43 0.73 3.82 -10.00
CA ASN A 43 1.93 3.18 -10.54
C ASN A 43 1.58 2.14 -11.63
N LEU A 44 0.52 1.36 -11.43
CA LEU A 44 0.08 0.38 -12.41
C LEU A 44 -0.50 1.06 -13.68
N MET A 45 -1.27 2.14 -13.50
CA MET A 45 -1.82 2.92 -14.61
C MET A 45 -0.71 3.57 -15.44
N GLU A 46 0.30 4.13 -14.79
CA GLU A 46 1.46 4.73 -15.45
C GLU A 46 2.27 3.68 -16.22
N LEU A 47 2.50 2.51 -15.63
CA LEU A 47 3.14 1.39 -16.30
C LEU A 47 2.36 0.95 -17.55
N GLY A 48 1.03 0.78 -17.41
CA GLY A 48 0.18 0.39 -18.52
C GLY A 48 0.21 1.40 -19.66
N THR A 49 0.07 2.69 -19.32
CA THR A 49 0.08 3.79 -20.29
C THR A 49 1.43 3.88 -21.02
N SER A 50 2.54 3.71 -20.29
CA SER A 50 3.88 3.73 -20.87
C SER A 50 4.09 2.60 -21.88
N LYS A 51 3.61 1.38 -21.57
CA LYS A 51 3.69 0.24 -22.51
C LYS A 51 2.85 0.47 -23.77
N VAL A 52 1.65 1.02 -23.63
CA VAL A 52 0.78 1.33 -24.77
C VAL A 52 1.45 2.35 -25.70
N LYS A 53 2.06 3.41 -25.14
CA LYS A 53 2.81 4.41 -25.92
C LYS A 53 3.94 3.78 -26.72
N ALA A 54 4.78 2.96 -26.08
CA ALA A 54 5.89 2.28 -26.75
C ALA A 54 5.42 1.37 -27.90
N ILE A 55 4.31 0.64 -27.73
CA ILE A 55 3.73 -0.20 -28.79
C ILE A 55 3.24 0.67 -29.96
N ASN A 56 2.63 1.81 -29.69
CA ASN A 56 2.12 2.71 -30.73
C ASN A 56 3.27 3.34 -31.54
N GLU A 57 4.38 3.69 -30.89
CA GLU A 57 5.58 4.19 -31.56
C GLU A 57 6.18 3.15 -32.51
N ILE A 58 6.23 1.88 -32.10
CA ILE A 58 6.69 0.76 -32.96
C ILE A 58 5.78 0.58 -34.18
N LYS A 59 4.46 0.70 -34.02
CA LYS A 59 3.50 0.54 -35.13
C LYS A 59 3.44 1.72 -36.09
N ALA A 60 3.90 2.89 -35.66
CA ALA A 60 3.92 4.11 -36.47
C ALA A 60 5.16 4.21 -37.36
N GLN A 61 6.11 3.28 -37.20
CA GLN A 61 7.36 3.15 -37.96
C GLN A 61 7.24 2.08 -39.04
#